data_AF-A0A970C3V6-F1
#
_entry.id   AF-A0A970C3V6-F1
#
_cell.length_a   1.000
_cell.length_b   1.000
_cell.length_c   1.000
_cell.angle_alpha   90.00
_cell.angle_beta   90.00
_cell.angle_gamma   90.00
#
_symmetry.space_group_name_H-M   'P 1'
#
loop_
_entity.id
_entity.type
_entity.pdbx_description
1 polymer ?
#
loop_
_entity_poly.entity_id
_entity_poly.type
_entity_poly.pdbx_seq_one_letter_code
_entity_poly.pdbx_strand_id
1 'polypeptide(L)'
;MQTWHSMSARDVAAELHTDIAQGLSLEEARRRLQEMGPNELKGKEGIPFWRRLAAQFQDFLVLILLAASVVSFAVGEHTDALLIFVIVVLNAVLGMVQEGRAERALSALKQMAAPHAVVVRNGQTIDIPARELVPGDVVLVEAGTVVPADLRLVEVASLKVEEAALTGESVPVEKDAGSELMAKAPLAERSNMLYMGTTVVLGRGQGIVVATGMDTEMGRIAGLLTTAPEGATPLQERLNSLGKILGTATLIISALVFLTGIIRDGHGADWLQLFLVAVSLAVAAIPEGLPAVVTIVLALGMQRMVAKNAIVKKLHSVETLGS
;
A
#
# COMPACT_ATOMS: atom_id res chain seq x y z
N MET A 1 3.45 -3.48 24.83
CA MET A 1 4.13 -4.54 24.04
C MET A 1 4.63 -5.57 25.02
N GLN A 2 4.19 -6.83 24.89
CA GLN A 2 4.81 -7.91 25.65
C GLN A 2 6.26 -8.04 25.20
N THR A 3 7.19 -8.04 26.15
CA THR A 3 8.64 -8.13 25.92
C THR A 3 9.07 -9.59 25.99
N TRP A 4 8.64 -10.38 25.01
CA TRP A 4 8.91 -11.82 24.95
C TRP A 4 10.39 -12.17 25.03
N HIS A 5 11.25 -11.30 24.48
CA HIS A 5 12.71 -11.44 24.52
C HIS A 5 13.31 -11.27 25.92
N SER A 6 12.63 -10.62 26.85
CA SER A 6 13.09 -10.48 28.24
C SER A 6 12.56 -11.57 29.17
N MET A 7 11.73 -12.48 28.66
CA MET A 7 11.17 -13.61 29.40
C MET A 7 11.98 -14.87 29.11
N SER A 8 12.02 -15.79 30.07
CA SER A 8 12.56 -17.13 29.81
C SER A 8 11.62 -17.91 28.90
N ALA A 9 12.15 -18.86 28.12
CA ALA A 9 11.34 -19.71 27.26
C ALA A 9 10.22 -20.45 28.02
N ARG A 10 10.46 -20.80 29.30
CA ARG A 10 9.47 -21.45 30.17
C ARG A 10 8.33 -20.50 30.56
N ASP A 11 8.65 -19.25 30.88
CA ASP A 11 7.62 -18.25 31.21
C ASP A 11 6.76 -17.93 29.99
N VAL A 12 7.37 -17.85 28.80
CA VAL A 12 6.64 -17.69 27.54
C VAL A 12 5.73 -18.88 27.27
N ALA A 13 6.22 -20.11 27.50
CA ALA A 13 5.41 -21.32 27.35
C ALA A 13 4.21 -21.33 28.32
N ALA A 14 4.42 -20.91 29.57
CA ALA A 14 3.38 -20.82 30.58
C ALA A 14 2.31 -19.77 30.23
N GLU A 15 2.74 -18.57 29.83
CA GLU A 15 1.88 -17.46 29.41
C GLU A 15 1.02 -17.83 28.18
N LEU A 16 1.62 -18.53 27.20
CA LEU A 16 0.92 -18.96 25.99
C LEU A 16 0.21 -20.31 26.15
N HIS A 17 0.22 -20.90 27.35
CA HIS A 17 -0.35 -22.22 27.66
C HIS A 17 0.04 -23.30 26.64
N THR A 18 1.33 -23.39 26.33
CA THR A 18 1.90 -24.36 25.38
C THR A 18 2.92 -25.26 26.05
N ASP A 19 3.02 -26.50 25.58
CA ASP A 19 4.06 -27.43 26.02
C ASP A 19 5.22 -27.39 25.01
N ILE A 20 6.45 -27.24 25.48
CA ILE A 20 7.62 -27.13 24.62
C ILE A 20 7.89 -28.43 23.84
N ALA A 21 7.64 -29.58 24.46
CA ALA A 21 7.94 -30.89 23.88
C ALA A 21 6.77 -31.43 23.05
N GLN A 22 5.54 -31.21 23.50
CA GLN A 22 4.34 -31.68 22.81
C GLN A 22 3.73 -30.65 21.86
N GLY A 23 4.09 -29.38 22.01
CA GLY A 23 3.43 -28.28 21.31
C GLY A 23 1.95 -28.14 21.68
N LEU A 24 1.20 -27.45 20.82
CA LEU A 24 -0.24 -27.29 21.00
C LEU A 24 -1.01 -28.53 20.58
N SER A 25 -2.22 -28.70 21.13
CA SER A 25 -3.16 -29.66 20.58
C SER A 25 -3.74 -29.14 19.26
N LEU A 26 -4.14 -30.06 18.37
CA LEU A 26 -4.79 -29.68 17.11
C LEU A 26 -6.09 -28.89 17.31
N GLU A 27 -6.84 -29.19 18.38
CA GLU A 27 -8.07 -28.47 18.71
C GLU A 27 -7.78 -27.04 19.18
N GLU A 28 -6.77 -26.88 20.04
CA GLU A 28 -6.37 -25.58 20.55
C GLU A 28 -5.84 -24.69 19.44
N ALA A 29 -5.00 -25.24 18.56
CA ALA A 29 -4.49 -24.52 17.40
C ALA A 29 -5.62 -24.04 16.47
N ARG A 30 -6.63 -24.89 16.22
CA ARG A 30 -7.81 -24.52 15.42
C ARG A 30 -8.65 -23.43 16.10
N ARG A 31 -8.86 -23.54 17.42
CA ARG A 31 -9.59 -22.52 18.18
C ARG A 31 -8.90 -21.16 18.08
N ARG A 32 -7.58 -21.12 18.35
CA ARG A 32 -6.76 -19.91 18.24
C ARG A 32 -6.79 -19.32 16.84
N LEU A 33 -6.75 -20.17 15.81
CA LEU A 33 -6.79 -19.71 14.41
C LEU A 33 -8.12 -19.04 14.07
N GLN A 34 -9.24 -19.52 14.63
CA GLN A 34 -10.56 -18.90 14.45
C GLN A 34 -10.68 -17.58 15.20
N GLU A 35 -10.07 -17.47 16.39
CA GLU A 35 -10.14 -16.26 17.23
C GLU A 35 -9.19 -15.15 16.75
N MET A 36 -7.95 -15.50 16.42
CA MET A 36 -6.90 -14.53 16.06
C MET A 36 -6.78 -14.30 14.55
N GLY A 37 -7.33 -15.22 13.74
CA GLY A 37 -7.20 -15.20 12.28
C GLY A 37 -5.87 -15.76 11.79
N PRO A 38 -5.68 -15.80 10.45
CA PRO A 38 -4.51 -16.41 9.84
C PRO A 38 -3.25 -15.57 10.03
N ASN A 39 -2.10 -16.26 10.04
CA ASN A 39 -0.76 -15.66 10.02
C ASN A 39 -0.45 -15.06 8.64
N GLU A 40 -1.10 -13.96 8.30
CA GLU A 40 -0.95 -13.26 7.04
C GLU A 40 -0.83 -11.74 7.24
N LEU A 41 0.03 -11.13 6.44
CA LEU A 41 0.13 -9.68 6.35
C LEU A 41 -1.12 -9.12 5.65
N LYS A 42 -1.91 -8.34 6.39
CA LYS A 42 -3.08 -7.66 5.83
C LYS A 42 -2.60 -6.53 4.93
N GLY A 43 -2.99 -6.60 3.66
CA GLY A 43 -2.88 -5.44 2.78
C GLY A 43 -3.99 -4.46 3.04
N LYS A 44 -3.78 -3.19 2.66
CA LYS A 44 -4.90 -2.27 2.46
C LYS A 44 -5.86 -2.94 1.47
N GLU A 45 -7.14 -3.05 1.85
CA GLU A 45 -8.18 -3.37 0.89
C GLU A 45 -8.07 -2.34 -0.24
N GLY A 46 -7.86 -2.81 -1.47
CA GLY A 46 -7.87 -1.93 -2.62
C GLY A 46 -9.20 -1.20 -2.64
N ILE A 47 -9.18 0.12 -2.86
CA ILE A 47 -10.42 0.89 -3.02
C ILE A 47 -11.22 0.19 -4.13
N PRO A 48 -12.46 -0.27 -3.86
CA PRO A 48 -13.21 -1.05 -4.82
C PRO A 48 -13.45 -0.21 -6.08
N PHE A 49 -13.48 -0.88 -7.23
CA PHE A 49 -13.57 -0.24 -8.56
C PHE A 49 -14.66 0.84 -8.63
N TRP A 50 -15.85 0.55 -8.09
CA TRP A 50 -16.97 1.50 -8.08
C TRP A 50 -16.70 2.75 -7.23
N ARG A 51 -15.94 2.65 -6.13
CA ARG A 51 -15.57 3.81 -5.31
C ARG A 51 -14.50 4.65 -5.99
N ARG A 52 -13.53 4.02 -6.67
CA ARG A 52 -12.54 4.73 -7.51
C ARG A 52 -13.24 5.48 -8.64
N LEU A 53 -14.17 4.81 -9.32
CA LEU A 53 -14.99 5.43 -10.35
C LEU A 53 -15.83 6.59 -9.80
N ALA A 54 -16.50 6.40 -8.66
CA ALA A 54 -17.29 7.46 -8.03
C ALA A 54 -16.45 8.68 -7.62
N ALA A 55 -15.20 8.47 -7.19
CA ALA A 55 -14.29 9.57 -6.85
C ALA A 55 -13.96 10.45 -8.07
N GLN A 56 -13.87 9.88 -9.28
CA GLN A 56 -13.69 10.66 -10.52
C GLN A 56 -14.87 11.61 -10.79
N PHE A 57 -16.07 11.23 -10.36
CA PHE A 57 -17.29 12.05 -10.50
C PHE A 57 -17.45 13.11 -9.39
N GLN A 58 -16.58 13.14 -8.38
CA GLN A 58 -16.60 14.16 -7.32
C GLN A 58 -15.73 15.37 -7.65
N ASP A 59 -14.96 15.33 -8.74
CA ASP A 59 -14.18 16.47 -9.18
C ASP A 59 -15.11 17.62 -9.62
N PHE A 60 -14.86 18.81 -9.07
CA PHE A 60 -15.67 20.01 -9.32
C PHE A 60 -15.78 20.35 -10.81
N LEU A 61 -14.72 20.18 -11.59
CA LEU A 61 -14.74 20.44 -13.03
C LEU A 61 -15.55 19.38 -13.78
N VAL A 62 -15.43 18.11 -13.39
CA VAL A 62 -16.24 17.02 -13.96
C VAL A 62 -17.73 17.25 -13.70
N LEU A 63 -18.10 17.72 -12.51
CA LEU A 63 -19.48 18.07 -12.17
C LEU A 63 -20.03 19.21 -13.03
N ILE A 64 -19.22 20.24 -13.31
CA ILE A 64 -19.61 21.35 -14.20
C ILE A 64 -19.81 20.83 -15.63
N LEU A 65 -18.91 19.99 -16.14
CA LEU A 65 -19.03 19.42 -17.48
C LEU A 65 -20.25 18.51 -17.62
N LEU A 66 -20.55 17.71 -16.60
CA LEU A 66 -21.78 16.89 -16.56
C LEU A 66 -23.04 17.76 -16.55
N ALA A 67 -23.07 18.82 -15.73
CA ALA A 67 -24.18 19.76 -15.72
C ALA A 67 -24.37 20.41 -17.09
N ALA A 68 -23.29 20.84 -17.74
CA ALA A 68 -23.31 21.42 -19.07
C ALA A 68 -23.80 20.43 -20.15
N SER A 69 -23.33 19.17 -20.11
CA SER A 69 -23.78 18.11 -21.01
C SER A 69 -25.29 17.87 -20.89
N VAL A 70 -25.83 17.82 -19.65
CA VAL A 70 -27.28 17.68 -19.41
C VAL A 70 -28.06 18.88 -19.94
N VAL A 71 -27.59 20.11 -19.71
CA VAL A 71 -28.25 21.33 -20.21
C VAL A 71 -28.25 21.36 -21.74
N SER A 72 -27.12 21.04 -22.38
CA SER A 72 -27.00 20.98 -23.84
C SER A 72 -27.95 19.93 -24.43
N PHE A 73 -28.05 18.74 -23.81
CA PHE A 73 -28.96 17.69 -24.27
C PHE A 73 -30.43 18.11 -24.16
N ALA A 74 -30.82 18.77 -23.07
CA ALA A 74 -32.19 19.21 -22.82
C ALA A 74 -32.69 20.23 -23.86
N VAL A 75 -31.78 20.90 -24.55
CA VAL A 75 -32.10 21.98 -25.49
C VAL A 75 -32.05 21.53 -26.94
N GLY A 76 -31.73 20.24 -27.17
CA GLY A 76 -31.71 19.65 -28.51
C GLY A 76 -30.34 19.69 -29.19
N GLU A 77 -29.32 20.25 -28.53
CA GLU A 77 -27.92 20.23 -29.01
C GLU A 77 -27.25 18.89 -28.67
N HIS A 78 -27.80 17.81 -29.22
CA HIS A 78 -27.37 16.44 -28.90
C HIS A 78 -25.91 16.16 -29.26
N THR A 79 -25.37 16.84 -30.28
CA THR A 79 -23.98 16.66 -30.74
C THR A 79 -22.98 17.18 -29.72
N ASP A 80 -23.20 18.40 -29.20
CA ASP A 80 -22.32 19.04 -28.21
C ASP A 80 -22.41 18.32 -26.86
N ALA A 81 -23.62 17.95 -26.45
CA ALA A 81 -23.84 17.16 -25.24
C ALA A 81 -23.10 15.81 -25.29
N LEU A 82 -23.15 15.11 -26.43
CA LEU A 82 -22.46 13.84 -26.65
C LEU A 82 -20.94 14.03 -26.61
N LEU A 83 -20.42 15.09 -27.21
CA LEU A 83 -18.99 15.36 -27.27
C LEU A 83 -18.42 15.64 -25.87
N ILE A 84 -19.10 16.48 -25.08
CA ILE A 84 -18.74 16.73 -23.67
C ILE A 84 -18.80 15.44 -22.84
N PHE A 85 -19.86 14.64 -23.03
CA PHE A 85 -20.02 13.38 -22.31
C PHE A 85 -18.89 12.39 -22.61
N VAL A 86 -18.49 12.24 -23.88
CA VAL A 86 -17.39 11.36 -24.28
C VAL A 86 -16.06 11.80 -23.65
N ILE A 87 -15.78 13.10 -23.58
CA ILE A 87 -14.56 13.64 -22.94
C ILE A 87 -14.53 13.26 -21.45
N VAL A 88 -15.64 13.43 -20.73
CA VAL A 88 -15.74 13.06 -19.30
C VAL A 88 -15.50 11.57 -19.08
N VAL A 89 -16.09 10.72 -19.93
CA VAL A 89 -15.89 9.26 -19.85
C VAL A 89 -14.43 8.88 -20.13
N LEU A 90 -13.83 9.47 -21.17
CA LEU A 90 -12.42 9.22 -21.52
C LEU A 90 -11.48 9.62 -20.38
N ASN A 91 -11.72 10.78 -19.76
CA ASN A 91 -10.93 11.27 -18.62
C ASN A 91 -11.06 10.34 -17.41
N ALA A 92 -12.26 9.83 -17.10
CA ALA A 92 -12.45 8.88 -16.01
C ALA A 92 -11.69 7.56 -16.26
N VAL A 93 -11.73 7.03 -17.50
CA VAL A 93 -11.00 5.80 -17.87
C VAL A 93 -9.48 6.01 -17.77
N LEU A 94 -8.97 7.13 -18.31
CA LEU A 94 -7.55 7.47 -18.22
C LEU A 94 -7.10 7.65 -16.77
N GLY A 95 -7.92 8.25 -15.90
CA GLY A 95 -7.67 8.37 -14.47
C GLY A 95 -7.56 7.00 -13.79
N MET A 96 -8.50 6.09 -14.08
CA MET A 96 -8.50 4.75 -13.47
C MET A 96 -7.27 3.91 -13.85
N VAL A 97 -6.78 4.02 -15.09
CA VAL A 97 -5.57 3.28 -15.53
C VAL A 97 -4.31 3.76 -14.82
N GLN A 98 -4.27 5.03 -14.39
CA GLN A 98 -3.08 5.64 -13.76
C GLN A 98 -2.91 5.27 -12.28
N GLU A 99 -3.96 4.79 -11.60
CA GLU A 99 -4.00 4.62 -10.13
C GLU A 99 -3.46 3.26 -9.63
N GLY A 100 -3.22 2.29 -10.51
CA GLY A 100 -2.95 0.88 -10.17
C GLY A 100 -1.55 0.51 -9.65
N ARG A 101 -0.83 1.40 -8.94
CA ARG A 101 0.58 1.18 -8.56
C ARG A 101 0.85 0.92 -7.07
N ALA A 102 -0.02 1.39 -6.17
CA ALA A 102 0.14 1.19 -4.72
C ALA A 102 0.07 -0.29 -4.29
N GLU A 103 -0.72 -1.10 -5.00
CA GLU A 103 -0.94 -2.52 -4.71
C GLU A 103 0.33 -3.38 -4.88
N ARG A 104 1.33 -2.92 -5.65
CA ARG A 104 2.55 -3.70 -5.97
C ARG A 104 3.57 -3.77 -4.84
N ALA A 105 3.61 -2.78 -3.94
CA ALA A 105 4.54 -2.79 -2.81
C ALA A 105 4.11 -3.83 -1.77
N LEU A 106 2.80 -3.92 -1.52
CA LEU A 106 2.19 -4.91 -0.65
C LEU A 106 2.35 -6.34 -1.17
N SER A 107 2.27 -6.55 -2.49
CA SER A 107 2.49 -7.88 -3.07
C SER A 107 3.93 -8.37 -2.90
N ALA A 108 4.93 -7.48 -2.90
CA ALA A 108 6.33 -7.86 -2.70
C ALA A 108 6.59 -8.31 -1.25
N LEU A 109 6.00 -7.64 -0.25
CA LEU A 109 6.10 -8.05 1.15
C LEU A 109 5.42 -9.41 1.39
N LYS A 110 4.27 -9.68 0.74
CA LYS A 110 3.61 -10.98 0.82
C LYS A 110 4.46 -12.15 0.28
N GLN A 111 5.36 -11.88 -0.67
CA GLN A 111 6.28 -12.91 -1.21
C GLN A 111 7.45 -13.23 -0.28
N MET A 112 7.70 -12.40 0.75
CA MET A 112 8.76 -12.63 1.73
C MET A 112 8.32 -13.54 2.89
N ALA A 113 7.01 -13.85 3.01
CA ALA A 113 6.50 -14.79 4.00
C ALA A 113 6.77 -16.24 3.59
N ALA A 114 7.15 -17.08 4.54
CA ALA A 114 7.32 -18.51 4.30
C ALA A 114 5.99 -19.16 3.87
N PRO A 115 5.97 -20.06 2.88
CA PRO A 115 4.73 -20.71 2.45
C PRO A 115 4.28 -21.82 3.43
N HIS A 116 5.25 -22.50 4.06
CA HIS A 116 5.06 -23.65 4.94
C HIS A 116 5.87 -23.47 6.23
N ALA A 117 5.47 -24.16 7.29
CA ALA A 117 6.15 -24.21 8.57
C ALA A 117 6.11 -25.62 9.15
N VAL A 118 7.24 -26.07 9.69
CA VAL A 118 7.33 -27.35 10.43
C VAL A 118 7.09 -27.07 11.91
N VAL A 119 6.04 -27.68 12.46
CA VAL A 119 5.62 -27.47 13.85
C VAL A 119 5.53 -28.77 14.63
N VAL A 120 5.60 -28.67 15.95
CA VAL A 120 5.22 -29.75 16.86
C VAL A 120 3.80 -29.49 17.34
N ARG A 121 2.89 -30.43 17.09
CA ARG A 121 1.52 -30.44 17.66
C ARG A 121 1.18 -31.86 18.10
N ASN A 122 0.55 -32.03 19.26
CA ASN A 122 0.30 -33.34 19.88
C ASN A 122 1.55 -34.26 19.96
N GLY A 123 2.73 -33.67 20.17
CA GLY A 123 4.02 -34.36 20.22
C GLY A 123 4.51 -34.91 18.87
N GLN A 124 3.85 -34.56 17.77
CA GLN A 124 4.24 -34.97 16.43
C GLN A 124 4.72 -33.78 15.61
N THR A 125 5.80 -33.99 14.87
CA THR A 125 6.29 -33.04 13.88
C THR A 125 5.43 -33.11 12.63
N ILE A 126 4.82 -31.99 12.24
CA ILE A 126 3.95 -31.88 11.08
C ILE A 126 4.31 -30.64 10.25
N ASP A 127 4.21 -30.75 8.92
CA ASP A 127 4.29 -29.61 8.00
C ASP A 127 2.89 -29.03 7.82
N ILE A 128 2.75 -27.72 8.06
CA ILE A 128 1.50 -26.98 7.87
C ILE A 128 1.73 -25.74 7.02
N PRO A 129 0.68 -25.26 6.32
CA PRO A 129 0.73 -23.93 5.70
C PRO A 129 1.04 -22.86 6.76
N ALA A 130 1.99 -21.97 6.48
CA ALA A 130 2.43 -20.98 7.47
C ALA A 130 1.30 -20.03 7.92
N ARG A 131 0.28 -19.84 7.08
CA ARG A 131 -0.95 -19.09 7.40
C ARG A 131 -1.78 -19.68 8.55
N GLU A 132 -1.58 -20.96 8.87
CA GLU A 132 -2.28 -21.69 9.94
C GLU A 132 -1.50 -21.71 11.27
N LEU A 133 -0.36 -21.01 11.32
CA LEU A 133 0.37 -20.78 12.56
C LEU A 133 -0.40 -19.86 13.49
N VAL A 134 -0.31 -20.15 14.78
CA VAL A 134 -0.89 -19.35 15.85
C VAL A 134 0.12 -19.13 16.98
N PRO A 135 0.02 -18.04 17.75
CA PRO A 135 0.77 -17.87 18.98
C PRO A 135 0.66 -19.10 19.89
N GLY A 136 1.81 -19.56 20.38
CA GLY A 136 1.97 -20.78 21.18
C GLY A 136 2.39 -22.02 20.39
N ASP A 137 2.31 -22.03 19.05
CA ASP A 137 2.87 -23.12 18.26
C ASP A 137 4.38 -23.25 18.50
N VAL A 138 4.88 -24.47 18.52
CA VAL A 138 6.32 -24.75 18.60
C VAL A 138 6.82 -25.05 17.21
N VAL A 139 7.64 -24.16 16.65
CA VAL A 139 8.18 -24.22 15.29
C VAL A 139 9.62 -24.75 15.33
N LEU A 140 9.92 -25.64 14.40
CA LEU A 140 11.27 -26.13 14.13
C LEU A 140 11.82 -25.38 12.92
N VAL A 141 13.06 -24.90 13.03
CA VAL A 141 13.75 -24.20 11.96
C VAL A 141 15.11 -24.82 11.71
N GLU A 142 15.53 -24.85 10.46
CA GLU A 142 16.85 -25.31 10.02
C GLU A 142 17.39 -24.44 8.90
N ALA A 143 18.67 -24.61 8.55
CA ALA A 143 19.31 -23.87 7.46
C ALA A 143 18.48 -23.92 6.17
N GLY A 144 18.23 -22.75 5.58
CA GLY A 144 17.36 -22.55 4.41
C GLY A 144 15.91 -22.22 4.76
N THR A 145 15.50 -22.34 6.03
CA THR A 145 14.14 -21.98 6.46
C THR A 145 13.97 -20.46 6.47
N VAL A 146 12.95 -19.97 5.77
CA VAL A 146 12.42 -18.62 5.99
C VAL A 146 11.56 -18.65 7.24
N VAL A 147 11.85 -17.79 8.20
CA VAL A 147 11.16 -17.77 9.49
C VAL A 147 9.70 -17.34 9.26
N PRO A 148 8.70 -18.17 9.65
CA PRO A 148 7.31 -17.98 9.24
C PRO A 148 6.51 -17.02 10.13
N ALA A 149 6.98 -16.73 11.34
CA ALA A 149 6.35 -15.87 12.34
C ALA A 149 7.42 -15.38 13.34
N ASP A 150 7.09 -14.47 14.25
CA ASP A 150 8.06 -14.08 15.29
C ASP A 150 8.12 -15.17 16.38
N LEU A 151 9.32 -15.68 16.66
CA LEU A 151 9.54 -16.81 17.56
C LEU A 151 10.44 -16.44 18.73
N ARG A 152 10.08 -16.88 19.93
CA ARG A 152 10.99 -16.95 21.08
C ARG A 152 11.72 -18.28 21.05
N LEU A 153 13.05 -18.25 20.92
CA LEU A 153 13.87 -19.46 20.86
C LEU A 153 13.81 -20.24 22.17
N VAL A 154 13.77 -21.56 22.06
CA VAL A 154 13.80 -22.52 23.18
C VAL A 154 15.08 -23.31 23.17
N GLU A 155 15.48 -23.80 21.99
CA GLU A 155 16.70 -24.56 21.77
C GLU A 155 17.38 -24.08 20.49
N VAL A 156 18.72 -24.04 20.50
CA VAL A 156 19.54 -23.69 19.35
C VAL A 156 20.73 -24.64 19.23
N ALA A 157 21.10 -24.98 18.00
CA ALA A 157 22.31 -25.70 17.68
C ALA A 157 23.03 -24.98 16.53
N SER A 158 24.03 -24.16 16.89
CA SER A 158 24.83 -23.34 15.96
C SER A 158 24.00 -22.49 15.00
N LEU A 159 22.91 -21.90 15.50
CA LEU A 159 21.93 -21.18 14.71
C LEU A 159 22.45 -19.79 14.31
N LYS A 160 22.46 -19.50 13.00
CA LYS A 160 22.75 -18.16 12.44
C LYS A 160 21.65 -17.73 11.49
N VAL A 161 21.29 -16.45 11.55
CA VAL A 161 20.15 -15.90 10.80
C VAL A 161 20.55 -14.61 10.10
N GLU A 162 20.14 -14.47 8.84
CA GLU A 162 20.27 -13.23 8.08
C GLU A 162 19.03 -12.35 8.32
N GLU A 163 19.25 -11.20 8.97
CA GLU A 163 18.18 -10.29 9.40
C GLU A 163 18.10 -9.02 8.55
N ALA A 164 18.71 -9.02 7.36
CA ALA A 164 18.79 -7.88 6.45
C ALA A 164 17.41 -7.26 6.13
N ALA A 165 16.35 -8.07 6.11
CA ALA A 165 14.98 -7.61 5.90
C ALA A 165 14.47 -6.64 6.98
N LEU A 166 15.02 -6.70 8.20
CA LEU A 166 14.60 -5.90 9.35
C LEU A 166 15.67 -4.87 9.77
N THR A 167 16.94 -5.25 9.70
CA THR A 167 18.05 -4.41 10.17
C THR A 167 18.78 -3.67 9.04
N GLY A 168 18.66 -4.16 7.80
CA GLY A 168 19.44 -3.68 6.66
C GLY A 168 20.88 -4.19 6.61
N GLU A 169 21.30 -5.02 7.57
CA GLU A 169 22.64 -5.60 7.63
C GLU A 169 22.65 -7.04 7.13
N SER A 170 23.53 -7.35 6.18
CA SER A 170 23.63 -8.70 5.57
C SER A 170 24.53 -9.67 6.32
N VAL A 171 25.14 -9.26 7.44
CA VAL A 171 26.00 -10.15 8.23
C VAL A 171 25.12 -11.08 9.07
N PRO A 172 25.22 -12.41 8.93
CA PRO A 172 24.42 -13.33 9.73
C PRO A 172 24.72 -13.20 11.22
N VAL A 173 23.66 -13.12 12.03
CA VAL A 173 23.73 -12.95 13.48
C VAL A 173 23.59 -14.30 14.17
N GLU A 174 24.45 -14.57 15.16
CA GLU A 174 24.36 -15.76 16.01
C GLU A 174 23.20 -15.65 17.00
N LYS A 175 22.47 -16.75 17.14
CA LYS A 175 21.29 -16.81 18.01
C LYS A 175 21.58 -17.68 19.23
N ASP A 176 21.06 -17.24 20.37
CA ASP A 176 21.23 -17.88 21.67
C ASP A 176 19.89 -17.88 22.42
N ALA A 177 19.31 -19.07 22.60
CA ALA A 177 18.04 -19.23 23.31
C ALA A 177 18.13 -18.84 24.80
N GLY A 178 19.31 -18.97 25.40
CA GLY A 178 19.57 -18.75 26.83
C GLY A 178 19.92 -17.31 27.20
N SER A 179 20.09 -16.42 26.23
CA SER A 179 20.43 -15.02 26.48
C SER A 179 19.36 -14.31 27.33
N GLU A 180 19.79 -13.72 28.45
CA GLU A 180 18.99 -12.83 29.29
C GLU A 180 19.10 -11.39 28.78
N LEU A 181 17.98 -10.81 28.35
CA LEU A 181 17.96 -9.51 27.69
C LEU A 181 17.08 -8.51 28.45
N MET A 182 17.49 -7.24 28.42
CA MET A 182 16.70 -6.17 29.00
C MET A 182 15.39 -5.98 28.21
N ALA A 183 14.31 -5.64 28.90
CA ALA A 183 13.02 -5.32 28.28
C ALA A 183 13.12 -4.24 27.17
N LYS A 184 14.08 -3.31 27.30
CA LYS A 184 14.35 -2.23 26.35
C LYS A 184 15.39 -2.55 25.28
N ALA A 185 15.88 -3.79 25.18
CA ALA A 185 16.86 -4.17 24.16
C ALA A 185 16.33 -3.84 22.75
N PRO A 186 17.14 -3.18 21.89
CA PRO A 186 16.78 -2.92 20.51
C PRO A 186 16.65 -4.22 19.72
N LEU A 187 15.93 -4.20 18.61
CA LEU A 187 15.61 -5.41 17.83
C LEU A 187 16.87 -6.19 17.42
N ALA A 188 17.92 -5.50 16.99
CA ALA A 188 19.18 -6.11 16.57
C ALA A 188 19.93 -6.85 17.70
N GLU A 189 19.68 -6.51 18.97
CA GLU A 189 20.33 -7.16 20.12
C GLU A 189 19.54 -8.36 20.65
N ARG A 190 18.35 -8.64 20.09
CA ARG A 190 17.48 -9.73 20.54
C ARG A 190 17.91 -11.08 19.98
N SER A 191 19.07 -11.57 20.44
CA SER A 191 19.69 -12.85 20.03
C SER A 191 18.83 -14.08 20.31
N ASN A 192 17.85 -13.97 21.21
CA ASN A 192 16.98 -15.05 21.64
C ASN A 192 15.62 -15.09 20.90
N MET A 193 15.48 -14.26 19.86
CA MET A 193 14.30 -14.15 19.00
C MET A 193 14.64 -14.47 17.54
N LEU A 194 13.63 -14.98 16.84
CA LEU A 194 13.56 -15.04 15.37
C LEU A 194 12.39 -14.18 14.89
N TYR A 195 12.50 -13.64 13.69
CA TYR A 195 11.52 -12.69 13.16
C TYR A 195 10.99 -13.12 11.79
N MET A 196 9.70 -12.88 11.55
CA MET A 196 9.05 -13.21 10.28
C MET A 196 9.81 -12.63 9.08
N GLY A 197 10.10 -13.47 8.08
CA GLY A 197 10.73 -13.08 6.82
C GLY A 197 12.27 -13.03 6.85
N THR A 198 12.91 -13.31 7.99
CA THR A 198 14.37 -13.55 8.03
C THR A 198 14.69 -14.98 7.60
N THR A 199 15.94 -15.24 7.21
CA THR A 199 16.35 -16.56 6.70
C THR A 199 17.40 -17.19 7.60
N VAL A 200 17.18 -18.44 7.99
CA VAL A 200 18.18 -19.23 8.72
C VAL A 200 19.29 -19.64 7.75
N VAL A 201 20.52 -19.21 8.04
CA VAL A 201 21.70 -19.46 7.20
C VAL A 201 22.42 -20.74 7.62
N LEU A 202 22.45 -21.02 8.92
CA LEU A 202 23.19 -22.14 9.49
C LEU A 202 22.48 -22.68 10.72
N GLY A 203 22.64 -23.99 10.96
CA GLY A 203 22.22 -24.65 12.18
C GLY A 203 20.74 -24.99 12.20
N ARG A 204 20.24 -25.29 13.40
CA ARG A 204 18.83 -25.58 13.66
C ARG A 204 18.40 -25.01 15.00
N GLY A 205 17.11 -24.83 15.17
CA GLY A 205 16.53 -24.36 16.41
C GLY A 205 15.07 -24.72 16.55
N GLN A 206 14.58 -24.55 17.77
CA GLN A 206 13.18 -24.68 18.14
C GLN A 206 12.74 -23.38 18.79
N GLY A 207 11.55 -22.88 18.44
CA GLY A 207 11.02 -21.64 19.01
C GLY A 207 9.50 -21.67 19.17
N ILE A 208 8.99 -20.93 20.15
CA ILE A 208 7.55 -20.73 20.37
C ILE A 208 7.11 -19.50 19.59
N VAL A 209 6.04 -19.61 18.80
CA VAL A 209 5.42 -18.48 18.12
C VAL A 209 4.87 -17.50 19.16
N VAL A 210 5.33 -16.26 19.13
CA VAL A 210 4.87 -15.20 20.04
C VAL A 210 4.03 -14.13 19.35
N ALA A 211 4.16 -13.99 18.03
CA ALA A 211 3.33 -13.09 17.23
C ALA A 211 3.16 -13.62 15.80
N THR A 212 2.00 -13.35 15.22
CA THR A 212 1.62 -13.76 13.85
C THR A 212 1.00 -12.59 13.08
N GLY A 213 1.05 -12.64 11.75
CA GLY A 213 0.42 -11.65 10.87
C GLY A 213 0.86 -10.22 11.18
N MET A 214 -0.10 -9.34 11.41
CA MET A 214 0.13 -7.91 11.68
C MET A 214 0.78 -7.61 13.02
N ASP A 215 0.78 -8.55 13.97
CA ASP A 215 1.37 -8.35 15.30
C ASP A 215 2.88 -8.61 15.34
N THR A 216 3.43 -9.23 14.29
CA THR A 216 4.88 -9.41 14.09
C THR A 216 5.59 -8.08 13.85
N GLU A 217 6.91 -8.03 14.04
CA GLU A 217 7.69 -6.83 13.71
C GLU A 217 7.60 -6.49 12.21
N MET A 218 7.60 -7.49 11.32
CA MET A 218 7.35 -7.29 9.89
C MET A 218 5.92 -6.78 9.62
N GLY A 219 4.94 -7.30 10.33
CA GLY A 219 3.55 -6.86 10.30
C GLY A 219 3.36 -5.42 10.73
N ARG A 220 4.07 -4.98 11.76
CA ARG A 220 4.08 -3.59 12.21
C ARG A 220 4.71 -2.67 11.17
N ILE A 221 5.83 -3.07 10.56
CA ILE A 221 6.45 -2.32 9.45
C ILE A 221 5.47 -2.20 8.28
N ALA A 222 4.82 -3.30 7.89
CA ALA A 222 3.79 -3.29 6.86
C ALA A 222 2.61 -2.36 7.23
N GLY A 223 2.18 -2.39 8.50
CA GLY A 223 1.17 -1.48 9.04
C GLY A 223 1.57 -0.02 8.90
N LEU A 224 2.78 0.36 9.31
CA LEU A 224 3.32 1.72 9.18
C LEU A 224 3.34 2.19 7.73
N LEU A 225 3.74 1.31 6.80
CA LEU A 225 3.72 1.59 5.37
C LEU A 225 2.30 1.81 4.83
N THR A 226 1.31 1.11 5.37
CA THR A 226 -0.10 1.32 4.98
C THR A 226 -0.71 2.59 5.58
N THR A 227 -0.33 2.98 6.81
CA THR A 227 -0.88 4.18 7.47
C THR A 227 -0.21 5.47 7.05
N ALA A 228 0.98 5.40 6.42
CA ALA A 228 1.62 6.56 5.83
C ALA A 228 0.66 7.17 4.78
N PRO A 229 0.23 8.44 4.93
CA PRO A 229 -0.60 9.07 3.92
C PRO A 229 0.20 9.11 2.61
N GLU A 230 -0.38 8.56 1.55
CA GLU A 230 0.12 8.80 0.20
C GLU A 230 -0.14 10.28 -0.10
N GLY A 231 0.83 11.12 0.22
CA GLY A 231 0.81 12.53 -0.16
C GLY A 231 0.94 12.67 -1.67
N ALA A 232 0.29 13.68 -2.24
CA ALA A 232 0.52 14.08 -3.62
C ALA A 232 2.01 14.44 -3.80
N THR A 233 2.56 14.13 -4.96
CA THR A 233 3.94 14.54 -5.31
C THR A 233 4.01 16.06 -5.46
N PRO A 234 5.16 16.71 -5.19
CA PRO A 234 5.29 18.16 -5.33
C PRO A 234 4.84 18.72 -6.70
N LEU A 235 5.06 17.97 -7.79
CA LEU A 235 4.60 18.31 -9.14
C LEU A 235 3.11 18.10 -9.28
N GLN A 236 2.52 17.05 -8.71
CA GLN A 236 1.06 16.91 -8.66
C GLN A 236 0.43 18.08 -7.89
N GLU A 237 1.00 18.52 -6.78
CA GLU A 237 0.50 19.70 -6.05
C GLU A 237 0.60 20.97 -6.89
N ARG A 238 1.73 21.17 -7.59
CA ARG A 238 1.92 22.31 -8.51
C ARG A 238 0.99 22.24 -9.73
N LEU A 239 0.77 21.07 -10.30
CA LEU A 239 -0.16 20.88 -11.42
C LEU A 239 -1.60 21.11 -10.98
N ASN A 240 -1.98 20.64 -9.78
CA ASN A 240 -3.29 20.89 -9.21
C ASN A 240 -3.50 22.37 -8.91
N SER A 241 -2.48 23.08 -8.40
CA SER A 241 -2.57 24.52 -8.17
C SER A 241 -2.64 25.31 -9.48
N LEU A 242 -1.84 24.95 -10.49
CA LEU A 242 -1.95 25.51 -11.84
C LEU A 242 -3.32 25.25 -12.45
N GLY A 243 -3.84 24.03 -12.34
CA GLY A 243 -5.18 23.66 -12.80
C GLY A 243 -6.27 24.48 -12.11
N LYS A 244 -6.17 24.71 -10.79
CA LYS A 244 -7.11 25.58 -10.06
C LYS A 244 -7.02 27.04 -10.51
N ILE A 245 -5.82 27.57 -10.74
CA ILE A 245 -5.62 28.94 -11.21
C ILE A 245 -6.20 29.12 -12.62
N LEU A 246 -5.86 28.21 -13.54
CA LEU A 246 -6.36 28.25 -14.92
C LEU A 246 -7.88 28.03 -14.95
N GLY A 247 -8.41 27.08 -14.19
CA GLY A 247 -9.84 26.80 -14.10
C GLY A 247 -10.63 27.99 -13.55
N THR A 248 -10.15 28.61 -12.46
CA THR A 248 -10.80 29.81 -11.89
C THR A 248 -10.72 31.01 -12.83
N ALA A 249 -9.57 31.28 -13.45
CA ALA A 249 -9.43 32.35 -14.44
C ALA A 249 -10.37 32.15 -15.64
N THR A 250 -10.46 30.93 -16.14
CA THR A 250 -11.34 30.58 -17.27
C THR A 250 -12.81 30.74 -16.89
N LEU A 251 -13.21 30.34 -15.68
CA LEU A 251 -14.57 30.52 -15.19
C LEU A 251 -14.95 32.01 -15.10
N ILE A 252 -14.03 32.86 -14.61
CA ILE A 252 -14.22 34.31 -14.55
C ILE A 252 -14.40 34.89 -15.96
N ILE A 253 -13.55 34.50 -16.91
CA ILE A 253 -13.64 34.96 -18.30
C ILE A 253 -14.95 34.50 -18.93
N SER A 254 -15.33 33.24 -18.74
CA SER A 254 -16.56 32.65 -19.29
C SER A 254 -17.80 33.35 -18.72
N ALA A 255 -17.81 33.65 -17.41
CA ALA A 255 -18.86 34.44 -16.79
C ALA A 255 -18.92 35.88 -17.34
N LEU A 256 -17.76 36.50 -17.59
CA LEU A 256 -17.70 37.86 -18.14
C LEU A 256 -18.19 37.90 -19.59
N VAL A 257 -17.83 36.91 -20.41
CA VAL A 257 -18.35 36.76 -21.78
C VAL A 257 -19.87 36.53 -21.78
N PHE A 258 -20.36 35.68 -20.89
CA PHE A 258 -21.80 35.43 -20.73
C PHE A 258 -22.57 36.70 -20.32
N LEU A 259 -22.09 37.41 -19.28
CA LEU A 259 -22.71 38.63 -18.78
C LEU A 259 -22.68 39.76 -19.81
N THR A 260 -21.55 39.95 -20.50
CA THR A 260 -21.45 40.97 -21.56
C THR A 260 -22.32 40.64 -22.76
N GLY A 261 -22.46 39.36 -23.11
CA GLY A 261 -23.41 38.90 -24.14
C GLY A 261 -24.85 39.26 -23.79
N ILE A 262 -25.29 38.98 -22.56
CA ILE A 262 -26.63 39.34 -22.08
C ILE A 262 -26.86 40.86 -22.11
N ILE A 263 -25.88 41.65 -21.65
CA ILE A 263 -26.00 43.12 -21.60
C ILE A 263 -26.05 43.71 -23.02
N ARG A 264 -25.32 43.12 -23.97
CA ARG A 264 -25.20 43.64 -25.34
C ARG A 264 -26.39 43.29 -26.22
N ASP A 265 -26.89 42.06 -26.14
CA ASP A 265 -27.98 41.56 -27.00
C ASP A 265 -29.37 41.72 -26.37
N GLY A 266 -29.46 42.11 -25.08
CA GLY A 266 -30.71 42.35 -24.38
C GLY A 266 -31.65 41.12 -24.34
N HIS A 267 -32.93 41.32 -24.03
CA HIS A 267 -33.94 40.26 -23.84
C HIS A 267 -34.20 39.36 -25.07
N GLY A 268 -33.57 39.63 -26.23
CA GLY A 268 -33.64 38.81 -27.45
C GLY A 268 -32.44 37.90 -27.69
N ALA A 269 -31.42 37.94 -26.82
CA ALA A 269 -30.30 37.02 -26.88
C ALA A 269 -30.79 35.58 -26.69
N ASP A 270 -30.28 34.64 -27.46
CA ASP A 270 -30.42 33.23 -27.12
C ASP A 270 -29.47 32.96 -25.93
N TRP A 271 -30.00 33.17 -24.72
CA TRP A 271 -29.30 32.97 -23.44
C TRP A 271 -28.63 31.60 -23.38
N LEU A 272 -29.18 30.63 -24.11
CA LEU A 272 -28.69 29.29 -24.14
C LEU A 272 -27.49 29.13 -25.07
N GLN A 273 -27.51 29.76 -26.25
CA GLN A 273 -26.31 29.86 -27.10
C GLN A 273 -25.17 30.58 -26.37
N LEU A 274 -25.45 31.69 -25.67
CA LEU A 274 -24.43 32.39 -24.89
C LEU A 274 -23.86 31.51 -23.77
N PHE A 275 -24.70 30.70 -23.12
CA PHE A 275 -24.27 29.74 -22.12
C PHE A 275 -23.40 28.63 -22.73
N LEU A 276 -23.79 28.07 -23.88
CA LEU A 276 -23.02 27.03 -24.59
C LEU A 276 -21.66 27.55 -25.07
N VAL A 277 -21.59 28.80 -25.54
CA VAL A 277 -20.32 29.46 -25.90
C VAL A 277 -19.42 29.63 -24.67
N ALA A 278 -19.98 30.05 -23.53
CA ALA A 278 -19.23 30.19 -22.28
C ALA A 278 -18.72 28.85 -21.76
N VAL A 279 -19.54 27.79 -21.84
CA VAL A 279 -19.14 26.42 -21.51
C VAL A 279 -18.06 25.90 -22.46
N SER A 280 -18.22 26.08 -23.78
CA SER A 280 -17.25 25.63 -24.78
C SER A 280 -15.89 26.31 -24.58
N LEU A 281 -15.89 27.61 -24.27
CA LEU A 281 -14.69 28.35 -23.88
C LEU A 281 -14.06 27.77 -22.61
N ALA A 282 -14.90 27.42 -21.62
CA ALA A 282 -14.44 26.81 -20.39
C ALA A 282 -13.75 25.45 -20.61
N VAL A 283 -14.37 24.58 -21.41
CA VAL A 283 -13.81 23.26 -21.76
C VAL A 283 -12.50 23.41 -22.54
N ALA A 284 -12.44 24.31 -23.52
CA ALA A 284 -11.27 24.51 -24.37
C ALA A 284 -10.01 24.95 -23.60
N ALA A 285 -10.16 25.57 -22.43
CA ALA A 285 -9.05 26.02 -21.60
C ALA A 285 -8.62 25.00 -20.53
N ILE A 286 -9.33 23.87 -20.38
CA ILE A 286 -8.93 22.82 -19.44
C ILE A 286 -7.65 22.18 -19.97
N PRO A 287 -6.54 22.20 -19.20
CA PRO A 287 -5.28 21.65 -19.67
C PRO A 287 -5.25 20.13 -19.47
N GLU A 288 -6.13 19.42 -20.17
CA GLU A 288 -6.29 17.95 -20.10
C GLU A 288 -5.03 17.19 -20.53
N GLY A 289 -4.18 17.83 -21.34
CA GLY A 289 -2.91 17.26 -21.78
C GLY A 289 -1.79 17.30 -20.74
N LEU A 290 -1.90 18.10 -19.67
CA LEU A 290 -0.81 18.28 -18.70
C LEU A 290 -0.36 16.96 -18.04
N PRO A 291 -1.25 16.09 -17.52
CA PRO A 291 -0.84 14.81 -16.93
C PRO A 291 -0.12 13.89 -17.92
N ALA A 292 -0.55 13.88 -19.18
CA ALA A 292 0.05 13.07 -20.24
C ALA A 292 1.45 13.58 -20.60
N VAL A 293 1.60 14.89 -20.80
CA VAL A 293 2.89 15.53 -21.08
C VAL A 293 3.86 15.29 -19.93
N VAL A 294 3.41 15.45 -18.68
CA VAL A 294 4.21 15.20 -17.48
C VAL A 294 4.68 13.75 -17.42
N THR A 295 3.79 12.79 -17.71
CA THR A 295 4.15 11.37 -17.76
C THR A 295 5.22 11.07 -18.80
N ILE A 296 5.12 11.67 -20.00
CA ILE A 296 6.12 11.53 -21.06
C ILE A 296 7.46 12.13 -20.63
N VAL A 297 7.45 13.34 -20.06
CA VAL A 297 8.67 14.02 -19.59
C VAL A 297 9.35 13.23 -18.47
N LEU A 298 8.59 12.69 -17.50
CA LEU A 298 9.12 11.83 -16.45
C LEU A 298 9.68 10.51 -17.01
N ALA A 299 9.04 9.93 -18.03
CA ALA A 299 9.54 8.73 -18.70
C ALA A 299 10.87 8.98 -19.42
N LEU A 300 11.01 10.13 -20.11
CA LEU A 300 12.28 10.55 -20.71
C LEU A 300 13.36 10.81 -19.64
N GLY A 301 12.97 11.41 -18.50
CA GLY A 301 13.86 11.60 -17.35
C GLY A 301 14.38 10.26 -16.80
N MET A 302 13.48 9.29 -16.64
CA MET A 302 13.82 7.92 -16.23
C MET A 302 14.78 7.25 -17.22
N GLN A 303 14.54 7.36 -18.53
CA GLN A 303 15.45 6.83 -19.56
C GLN A 303 16.86 7.43 -19.44
N ARG A 304 16.98 8.74 -19.19
CA ARG A 304 18.27 9.41 -18.96
C ARG A 304 18.97 8.93 -17.68
N MET A 305 18.23 8.61 -16.63
CA MET A 305 18.78 8.06 -15.39
C MET A 305 19.27 6.62 -15.57
N VAL A 306 18.53 5.79 -16.31
CA VAL A 306 18.95 4.42 -16.65
C VAL A 306 20.26 4.44 -17.45
N ALA A 307 20.42 5.38 -18.39
CA ALA A 307 21.68 5.57 -19.12
C ALA A 307 22.89 5.94 -18.22
N LYS A 308 22.64 6.37 -16.97
CA LYS A 308 23.64 6.65 -15.94
C LYS A 308 23.68 5.59 -14.83
N ASN A 309 23.19 4.38 -15.09
CA ASN A 309 23.12 3.26 -14.14
C ASN A 309 22.24 3.52 -12.90
N ALA A 310 21.26 4.43 -13.00
CA ALA A 310 20.28 4.68 -11.94
C ALA A 310 18.91 4.14 -12.36
N ILE A 311 18.48 3.03 -11.76
CA ILE A 311 17.19 2.39 -12.04
C ILE A 311 16.12 3.00 -11.13
N VAL A 312 15.10 3.62 -11.73
CA VAL A 312 13.97 4.20 -11.00
C VAL A 312 12.75 3.29 -11.11
N LYS A 313 12.25 2.78 -9.98
CA LYS A 313 11.10 1.85 -9.94
C LYS A 313 9.73 2.54 -10.05
N LYS A 314 9.64 3.84 -9.75
CA LYS A 314 8.40 4.64 -9.82
C LYS A 314 8.67 5.96 -10.57
N LEU A 315 7.86 6.28 -11.59
CA LEU A 315 8.00 7.50 -12.41
C LEU A 315 8.10 8.79 -11.58
N HIS A 316 7.30 8.90 -10.51
CA HIS A 316 7.28 10.06 -9.62
C HIS A 316 8.57 10.23 -8.80
N SER A 317 9.33 9.16 -8.56
CA SER A 317 10.59 9.26 -7.81
C SER A 317 11.68 10.05 -8.55
N VAL A 318 11.57 10.18 -9.88
CA VAL A 318 12.46 11.03 -10.70
C VAL A 318 12.36 12.49 -10.27
N GLU A 319 11.14 12.93 -9.93
CA GLU A 319 10.86 14.31 -9.54
C GLU A 319 11.27 14.57 -8.08
N THR A 320 10.91 13.68 -7.16
CA THR A 320 11.24 13.81 -5.73
C THR A 320 12.75 13.85 -5.46
N LEU A 321 13.57 13.28 -6.34
CA LEU A 321 15.03 13.36 -6.24
C LEU A 321 15.60 14.75 -6.62
N GLY A 322 14.84 15.54 -7.37
CA GLY A 322 15.25 16.87 -7.83
C GLY A 322 14.60 18.05 -7.10
N SER A 323 13.57 17.79 -6.29
CA SER A 323 12.87 18.79 -5.45
C SER A 323 13.59 19.01 -4.12
#